data_AF-A0A3C1F4L1-F1
#
_entry.id   AF-A0A3C1F4L1-F1
#
_cell.length_a   1.000
_cell.length_b   1.000
_cell.length_c   1.000
_cell.angle_alpha   90.00
_cell.angle_beta   90.00
_cell.angle_gamma   90.00
#
_symmetry.space_group_name_H-M   'P 1'
#
loop_
_entity.id
_entity.type
_entity.pdbx_description
1 polymer ?
#
loop_
_entity_poly.entity_id
_entity_poly.type
_entity_poly.pdbx_seq_one_letter_code
_entity_poly.pdbx_strand_id
1 'polypeptide(L)' 'MPIVSSRIAEDSRQIDGRRWVREQHTDHVGVVHEIVYMAEVGQTMDPVASAARIEAQLTEAEIAANEAEVLGGEL' A
#
# COMPACT_ATOMS: atom_id res chain seq x y z
N MET A 1 -3.03 0.23 11.28
CA MET A 1 -1.56 0.00 11.32
C MET A 1 -0.80 1.12 10.61
N PRO A 2 0.08 1.88 11.28
CA PRO A 2 0.79 3.00 10.65
C PRO A 2 1.91 2.58 9.70
N ILE A 3 1.99 3.27 8.56
CA ILE A 3 3.11 3.21 7.61
C ILE A 3 4.20 4.18 8.06
N VAL A 4 5.43 3.68 8.22
CA VAL A 4 6.57 4.46 8.72
C VAL A 4 7.57 4.83 7.62
N SER A 5 7.50 4.18 6.46
CA SER A 5 8.35 4.45 5.31
C SER A 5 7.60 4.20 4.02
N SER A 6 7.87 5.02 2.99
CA SER A 6 7.30 4.86 1.66
C SER A 6 8.32 5.29 0.61
N ARG A 7 8.48 4.50 -0.45
CA ARG A 7 9.42 4.78 -1.53
C ARG A 7 8.94 4.22 -2.85
N ILE A 8 9.42 4.82 -3.94
CA ILE A 8 9.36 4.22 -5.28
C ILE A 8 10.52 3.23 -5.39
N ALA A 9 10.21 1.94 -5.50
CA ALA A 9 11.17 0.86 -5.64
C ALA A 9 11.55 0.62 -7.11
N GLU A 10 10.63 0.87 -8.04
CA GLU A 10 10.85 0.75 -9.48
C GLU A 10 10.08 1.85 -10.23
N ASP A 11 10.72 2.50 -11.19
CA ASP A 11 10.10 3.41 -12.17
C ASP A 11 10.67 3.08 -13.55
N SER A 12 9.89 2.35 -14.36
CA SER A 12 10.29 1.84 -15.66
C SER A 12 9.47 2.46 -16.78
N ARG A 13 10.12 3.21 -17.67
CA ARG A 13 9.46 3.94 -18.75
C ARG A 13 9.18 3.06 -19.97
N GLN A 14 7.97 3.15 -20.49
CA GLN A 14 7.53 2.49 -21.71
C GLN A 14 7.76 3.35 -22.96
N ILE A 15 7.68 2.73 -24.14
CA ILE A 15 7.89 3.40 -25.44
C ILE A 15 6.86 4.51 -25.72
N ASP A 16 5.64 4.37 -25.20
CA ASP A 16 4.58 5.36 -25.31
C ASP A 16 4.68 6.49 -24.26
N GLY A 17 5.69 6.43 -23.39
CA GLY A 17 5.97 7.41 -22.35
C GLY A 17 5.30 7.14 -21.00
N ARG A 18 4.40 6.15 -20.90
CA ARG A 18 3.83 5.69 -19.62
C ARG A 18 4.91 5.01 -18.77
N ARG A 19 4.65 4.84 -17.48
CA ARG A 19 5.64 4.28 -16.54
C ARG A 19 5.04 3.17 -15.71
N TRP A 20 5.71 2.01 -15.67
CA TRP A 20 5.46 1.00 -14.67
C TRP A 20 6.12 1.44 -13.36
N VAL A 21 5.30 1.65 -12.34
CA VAL A 21 5.75 2.11 -11.02
C VAL A 21 5.50 1.01 -10.01
N ARG A 22 6.50 0.73 -9.18
CA ARG A 22 6.37 -0.07 -7.96
C ARG A 22 6.64 0.79 -6.75
N GLU A 23 5.65 0.94 -5.89
CA GLU A 23 5.79 1.57 -4.59
C GLU A 23 5.95 0.50 -3.51
N GLN A 24 6.77 0.81 -2.51
CA GLN A 24 6.97 0.00 -1.32
C GLN A 24 6.68 0.84 -0.09
N HIS A 25 5.84 0.29 0.79
CA HIS A 25 5.42 0.92 2.03
C HIS A 25 5.73 -0.01 3.18
N THR A 26 6.52 0.43 4.15
CA THR A 26 6.88 -0.36 5.31
C THR A 26 6.07 0.10 6.50
N ASP A 27 5.41 -0.82 7.19
CA ASP A 27 4.69 -0.54 8.41
C ASP A 27 5.60 -0.55 9.66
N HIS A 28 5.03 -0.18 10.80
CA HIS A 28 5.73 -0.14 12.08
C HIS A 28 6.28 -1.49 12.58
N VAL A 29 5.83 -2.63 12.05
CA VAL A 29 6.36 -3.96 12.38
C VAL A 29 7.41 -4.45 11.37
N GLY A 30 7.70 -3.64 10.35
CA GLY A 30 8.69 -3.95 9.31
C GLY A 30 8.15 -4.74 8.13
N VAL A 31 6.85 -4.96 8.03
CA VAL A 31 6.23 -5.63 6.88
C VAL A 31 6.17 -4.65 5.71
N VAL A 32 6.50 -5.15 4.51
CA VAL A 32 6.52 -4.38 3.27
C VAL A 32 5.26 -4.67 2.47
N HIS A 33 4.53 -3.61 2.14
CA HIS A 33 3.34 -3.60 1.29
C HIS A 33 3.72 -3.00 -0.05
N GLU A 34 3.37 -3.69 -1.15
CA GLU A 34 3.71 -3.25 -2.50
C GLU A 34 2.48 -2.83 -3.29
N ILE A 35 2.60 -1.74 -4.03
CA ILE A 35 1.62 -1.35 -5.04
C ILE A 35 2.34 -1.30 -6.38
N VAL A 36 1.77 -1.95 -7.38
CA VAL A 36 2.25 -1.89 -8.77
C VAL A 36 1.16 -1.27 -9.63
N TYR A 37 1.50 -0.21 -10.37
CA TYR A 37 0.56 0.46 -11.25
C TYR A 37 1.24 1.06 -12.48
N MET A 38 0.42 1.35 -13.50
CA MET A 38 0.84 2.09 -14.68
C MET A 38 0.54 3.57 -14.46
N ALA A 39 1.57 4.40 -14.41
CA ALA A 39 1.45 5.85 -14.37
C ALA A 39 1.35 6.42 -15.79
N GLU A 40 0.41 7.36 -15.97
CA GLU A 40 0.24 8.07 -17.23
C GLU A 40 1.42 9.01 -17.52
N VAL A 41 1.54 9.43 -18.78
CA VAL A 41 2.58 10.35 -19.22
C VAL A 41 2.49 11.65 -18.43
N GLY A 42 3.55 11.99 -17.69
CA GLY A 42 3.62 13.21 -16.88
C GLY A 42 2.89 13.15 -15.53
N GLN A 43 2.26 12.02 -15.18
CA GLN A 43 1.60 11.86 -13.87
C GLN A 43 2.62 11.99 -12.72
N THR A 44 2.36 12.85 -11.76
CA THR A 44 3.17 12.92 -10.53
C THR A 44 2.84 11.72 -9.63
N MET A 45 3.87 11.04 -9.15
CA MET A 45 3.73 9.98 -8.16
C MET A 45 3.78 10.61 -6.77
N ASP A 46 2.84 10.24 -5.92
CA ASP A 46 2.78 10.67 -4.52
C ASP A 46 2.61 9.45 -3.61
N PRO A 47 3.73 8.81 -3.21
CA PRO A 47 3.69 7.66 -2.31
C PRO A 47 3.05 7.95 -0.95
N VAL A 48 2.95 9.22 -0.54
CA VAL A 48 2.30 9.60 0.74
C VAL A 48 0.79 9.39 0.65
N ALA A 49 0.18 9.79 -0.47
CA ALA A 49 -1.24 9.56 -0.72
C ALA A 49 -1.57 8.05 -0.81
N SER A 50 -0.68 7.25 -1.41
CA SER A 50 -0.79 5.79 -1.41
C SER A 50 -0.66 5.18 -0.01
N ALA A 51 0.30 5.66 0.79
CA ALA A 51 0.53 5.19 2.15
C ALA A 51 -0.70 5.35 3.05
N ALA A 52 -1.38 6.51 2.98
CA ALA A 52 -2.59 6.76 3.76
C ALA A 52 -3.74 5.80 3.39
N ARG A 53 -3.85 5.42 2.10
CA ARG A 53 -4.85 4.42 1.68
C ARG A 53 -4.51 3.02 2.19
N ILE A 54 -3.24 2.62 2.12
CA ILE A 54 -2.80 1.33 2.67
C ILE A 54 -3.06 1.27 4.17
N GLU A 55 -2.72 2.31 4.91
CA GLU A 55 -2.96 2.38 6.35
C GLU A 55 -4.45 2.20 6.70
N ALA A 56 -5.35 2.84 5.95
CA ALA A 56 -6.79 2.65 6.14
C ALA A 56 -7.22 1.20 5.87
N GLN A 57 -6.77 0.60 4.77
CA GLN A 57 -7.09 -0.78 4.40
C GLN A 57 -6.58 -1.80 5.42
N LEU A 58 -5.34 -1.62 5.90
CA LEU A 58 -4.76 -2.49 6.93
C LEU A 58 -5.51 -2.37 8.25
N THR A 59 -5.93 -1.16 8.62
CA THR A 59 -6.70 -0.94 9.84
C THR A 59 -8.08 -1.59 9.76
N GLU A 60 -8.76 -1.49 8.62
CA GLU A 60 -10.04 -2.16 8.39
C GLU A 60 -9.91 -3.69 8.43
N ALA A 61 -8.87 -4.23 7.80
CA ALA A 61 -8.60 -5.67 7.83
C ALA A 61 -8.29 -6.19 9.24
N GLU A 62 -7.55 -5.41 10.04
CA GLU A 62 -7.24 -5.73 11.43
C GLU A 62 -8.51 -5.74 12.31
N ILE A 63 -9.39 -4.75 12.13
CA ILE A 63 -10.68 -4.71 12.83
C ILE A 63 -11.53 -5.93 12.46
N ALA A 64 -11.66 -6.24 11.16
CA ALA A 64 -12.46 -7.37 10.69
C ALA A 64 -11.92 -8.72 11.20
N ALA A 65 -10.59 -8.89 11.26
CA ALA A 65 -9.96 -10.08 11.81
C ALA A 65 -10.25 -10.24 13.31
N ASN A 66 -10.13 -9.14 14.08
CA ASN A 66 -10.41 -9.13 15.51
C ASN A 66 -11.90 -9.41 15.80
N GLU A 67 -12.81 -8.84 15.03
CA GLU A 67 -14.26 -9.11 15.15
C GLU A 67 -14.59 -10.57 14.88
N ALA A 68 -13.98 -11.18 13.86
CA ALA A 68 -14.16 -12.60 13.55
C ALA A 68 -13.64 -13.52 14.66
N GLU A 69 -12.51 -13.17 15.29
CA GLU A 69 -11.94 -13.92 16.42
C GLU A 69 -12.85 -13.85 17.66
N VAL A 70 -13.36 -12.65 17.99
CA VAL A 70 -14.29 -12.46 19.12
C VAL A 70 -15.59 -13.24 18.90
N LEU A 71 -16.18 -13.14 17.70
CA LEU A 71 -17.45 -13.82 17.39
C LEU A 71 -17.29 -15.34 17.20
N GLY A 72 -16.11 -15.81 16.78
CA GLY A 72 -15.80 -17.23 16.60
C GLY A 72 -15.38 -17.95 17.90
N GLY A 73 -15.02 -17.21 18.95
CA GLY A 73 -14.57 -17.75 20.24
C GLY A 73 -15.68 -18.08 21.25
N GLU A 74 -16.95 -17.82 20.94
CA GLU A 74 -18.10 -18.03 21.84
C GLU A 74 -18.91 -19.32 21.57
N LEU A 75 -18.32 -20.38 20.97
CA LEU A 75 -18.98 -21.69 20.80
C LEU A 75 -18.27 -22.83 21.55
#